data_AF-A0A1M3BGA2-F1
#
_entry.id   AF-A0A1M3BGA2-F1
#
_cell.length_a   1.000
_cell.length_b   1.000
_cell.length_c   1.000
_cell.angle_alpha   90.00
_cell.angle_beta   90.00
_cell.angle_gamma   90.00
#
_symmetry.space_group_name_H-M   'P 1'
#
loop_
_entity.id
_entity.type
_entity.pdbx_description
1 polymer ?
#
loop_
_entity_poly.entity_id
_entity_poly.type
_entity_poly.pdbx_seq_one_letter_code
_entity_poly.pdbx_strand_id
1 'polypeptide(L)'
;DLGLRAGLSEKPMFGGLAWLLDGHLLCGASRQGLLVRLGKGNDAFALAIDGVGPVRMGQRAMEGWVRASPEACSDEILRRRLIGEAIAFVDTLPPK
;
A
#
# COMPACT_ATOMS: atom_id res chain seq x y z
N ASP A 1 -9.09 -8.38 -3.94
CA ASP A 1 -8.32 -7.18 -4.34
C ASP A 1 -7.10 -7.49 -5.19
N LEU A 2 -6.21 -8.39 -4.76
CA LEU A 2 -4.98 -8.70 -5.52
C LEU A 2 -5.20 -9.67 -6.69
N GLY A 3 -6.10 -10.64 -6.56
CA GLY A 3 -6.36 -11.64 -7.61
C GLY A 3 -5.20 -12.63 -7.81
N LEU A 4 -5.28 -13.46 -8.86
CA LEU A 4 -4.18 -14.31 -9.30
C LEU A 4 -3.29 -13.51 -10.25
N ARG A 5 -2.23 -12.91 -9.71
CA ARG A 5 -1.24 -12.15 -10.49
C ARG A 5 0.07 -12.92 -10.56
N ALA A 6 0.61 -13.05 -11.77
CA ALA A 6 1.98 -13.52 -11.95
C ALA A 6 2.94 -12.56 -11.24
N GLY A 7 4.02 -13.10 -10.65
CA GLY A 7 5.00 -12.29 -9.92
C GLY A 7 4.56 -11.83 -8.52
N LEU A 8 3.32 -12.09 -8.10
CA LEU A 8 2.85 -11.79 -6.75
C LEU A 8 3.43 -12.81 -5.75
N SER A 9 4.05 -12.31 -4.68
CA SER A 9 4.61 -13.11 -3.60
C SER A 9 4.30 -12.53 -2.24
N GLU A 10 4.26 -13.38 -1.22
CA GLU A 10 3.94 -13.03 0.16
C GLU A 10 5.17 -13.15 1.06
N LYS A 11 5.38 -12.20 1.97
CA LYS A 11 6.46 -12.23 2.97
C LYS A 11 5.97 -11.78 4.35
N PRO A 12 6.32 -12.49 5.44
CA PRO A 12 6.03 -12.03 6.79
C PRO A 12 6.88 -10.79 7.11
N MET A 13 6.24 -9.63 7.21
CA MET A 13 6.89 -8.32 7.41
C MET A 13 5.93 -7.35 8.13
N PHE A 14 6.48 -6.29 8.74
CA PHE A 14 5.69 -5.20 9.33
C PHE A 14 4.63 -5.64 10.37
N GLY A 15 4.91 -6.74 11.08
CA GLY A 15 3.98 -7.31 12.07
C GLY A 15 2.76 -7.99 11.46
N GLY A 16 2.82 -8.37 10.19
CA GLY A 16 1.78 -9.10 9.46
C GLY A 16 2.31 -9.69 8.17
N LEU A 17 1.54 -9.57 7.09
CA LEU A 17 1.93 -10.03 5.75
C LEU A 17 2.12 -8.85 4.81
N ALA A 18 3.14 -8.94 3.97
CA ALA A 18 3.40 -8.03 2.88
C ALA A 18 3.29 -8.78 1.56
N TRP A 19 2.74 -8.10 0.56
CA TRP A 19 2.68 -8.57 -0.82
C TRP A 19 3.67 -7.79 -1.67
N LEU A 20 4.42 -8.52 -2.48
CA LEU A 20 5.38 -7.99 -3.42
C LEU A 20 4.96 -8.40 -4.83
N LEU A 21 5.00 -7.46 -5.77
CA LEU A 21 4.77 -7.72 -7.20
C LEU A 21 6.11 -7.58 -7.91
N ASP A 22 6.57 -8.64 -8.58
CA ASP A 22 7.88 -8.72 -9.24
C ASP A 22 9.03 -8.28 -8.31
N GLY A 23 8.94 -8.69 -7.05
CA GLY A 23 9.91 -8.37 -6.00
C GLY A 23 9.81 -6.95 -5.43
N HIS A 24 8.98 -6.06 -5.98
CA HIS A 24 8.71 -4.74 -5.42
C HIS A 24 7.64 -4.80 -4.35
N LEU A 25 7.87 -4.18 -3.20
CA LEU A 25 6.86 -4.08 -2.14
C LEU A 25 5.66 -3.28 -2.67
N LEU A 26 4.48 -3.90 -2.66
CA LEU A 26 3.22 -3.35 -3.14
C LEU A 26 2.38 -2.82 -1.98
N CYS A 27 2.08 -3.71 -1.03
CA CYS A 27 1.29 -3.39 0.16
C CYS A 27 1.60 -4.36 1.30
N GLY A 28 1.07 -4.08 2.49
CA GLY A 28 1.10 -5.02 3.60
C GLY A 28 -0.03 -4.79 4.59
N ALA A 29 -0.55 -5.87 5.15
CA ALA A 29 -1.63 -5.85 6.13
C ALA A 29 -1.09 -6.29 7.49
N SER A 30 -1.41 -5.52 8.52
CA SER A 30 -1.14 -5.86 9.91
C SER A 30 -2.23 -5.34 10.83
N ARG A 31 -2.09 -5.53 12.14
CA ARG A 31 -3.04 -4.98 13.13
C ARG A 31 -3.15 -3.45 13.10
N GLN A 32 -2.17 -2.78 12.51
CA GLN A 32 -2.17 -1.32 12.32
C GLN A 32 -2.92 -0.90 11.03
N GLY A 33 -3.50 -1.84 10.29
CA GLY A 33 -4.19 -1.60 9.03
C GLY A 33 -3.35 -1.92 7.80
N LEU A 34 -3.68 -1.28 6.68
CA LEU A 34 -3.13 -1.55 5.36
C LEU A 34 -2.07 -0.50 4.98
N LEU A 35 -0.82 -0.93 4.90
CA LEU A 35 0.30 -0.20 4.31
C LEU A 35 0.23 -0.32 2.77
N VAL A 36 0.36 0.80 2.05
CA VAL A 36 0.22 0.84 0.59
C VAL A 36 1.29 1.72 -0.03
N ARG A 37 1.92 1.25 -1.12
CA ARG A 37 2.90 2.00 -1.92
C ARG A 37 2.22 2.62 -3.14
N LEU A 38 1.96 3.91 -3.10
CA LEU A 38 1.34 4.68 -4.20
C LEU A 38 2.36 5.36 -5.11
N GLY A 39 3.59 5.54 -4.64
CA GLY A 39 4.62 6.28 -5.38
C GLY A 39 4.57 7.78 -5.12
N LYS A 40 5.73 8.43 -5.25
CA LYS A 40 5.90 9.85 -4.89
C LYS A 40 4.94 10.73 -5.72
N GLY A 41 4.12 11.54 -5.05
CA GLY A 41 3.17 12.45 -5.70
C GLY A 41 1.78 11.86 -5.96
N ASN A 42 1.57 10.56 -5.72
CA ASN A 42 0.30 9.87 -6.01
C ASN A 42 -0.57 9.64 -4.76
N ASP A 43 -0.16 10.13 -3.59
CA ASP A 43 -0.80 9.86 -2.30
C ASP A 43 -1.80 10.94 -1.84
N ALA A 44 -1.85 12.08 -2.51
CA ALA A 44 -2.71 13.21 -2.12
C ALA A 44 -4.20 12.84 -2.01
N PHE A 45 -4.72 12.02 -2.95
CA PHE A 45 -6.12 11.58 -2.90
C PHE A 45 -6.40 10.72 -1.66
N ALA A 46 -5.42 9.89 -1.26
CA ALA A 46 -5.57 8.96 -0.16
C ALA A 46 -5.48 9.71 1.17
N LEU A 47 -4.57 10.68 1.28
CA LEU A 47 -4.40 11.52 2.46
C LEU A 47 -5.58 12.47 2.73
N ALA A 48 -6.48 12.67 1.77
CA ALA A 48 -7.72 13.41 1.95
C ALA A 48 -8.85 12.58 2.57
N ILE A 49 -8.61 11.29 2.85
CA ILE A 49 -9.63 10.35 3.34
C ILE A 49 -9.39 10.08 4.83
N ASP A 50 -10.45 10.22 5.63
CA ASP A 50 -10.40 9.94 7.06
C ASP A 50 -9.93 8.51 7.34
N GLY A 51 -9.02 8.37 8.29
CA GLY A 51 -8.40 7.09 8.64
C GLY A 51 -7.27 6.65 7.71
N VAL A 52 -6.88 7.47 6.72
CA VAL A 52 -5.66 7.25 5.92
C VAL A 52 -4.61 8.30 6.27
N GLY A 53 -3.41 7.84 6.64
CA GLY A 53 -2.32 8.73 7.04
C GLY A 53 -0.99 8.42 6.35
N PRO A 54 -0.03 9.35 6.38
CA PRO A 54 1.29 9.13 5.83
C PRO A 54 2.08 8.14 6.70
N VAL A 55 2.90 7.32 6.05
CA VAL A 55 3.87 6.48 6.77
C VAL A 55 5.07 7.34 7.13
N ARG A 56 5.60 7.19 8.35
CA ARG A 56 6.73 7.98 8.84
C ARG A 56 7.98 7.12 9.02
N MET A 57 9.12 7.71 8.66
CA MET A 57 10.46 7.21 8.99
C MET A 57 11.13 8.22 9.93
N GLY A 58 11.08 7.96 11.23
CA GLY A 58 11.41 8.96 12.25
C GLY A 58 10.46 10.15 12.18
N GLN A 59 11.00 11.36 11.99
CA GLN A 59 10.20 12.58 11.86
C GLN A 59 9.69 12.83 10.43
N ARG A 60 10.24 12.16 9.41
CA ARG A 60 9.95 12.42 8.00
C ARG A 60 8.81 11.55 7.49
N ALA A 61 7.84 12.15 6.81
CA ALA A 61 6.84 11.42 6.03
C ALA A 61 7.49 10.79 4.79
N MET A 62 7.18 9.52 4.54
CA MET A 62 7.58 8.81 3.34
C MET A 62 6.56 9.10 2.24
N GLU A 63 6.88 10.04 1.36
CA GLU A 63 6.03 10.36 0.22
C GLU A 63 5.70 9.11 -0.61
N GLY A 64 4.44 8.99 -1.01
CA GLY A 64 3.96 7.83 -1.76
C GLY A 64 3.75 6.58 -0.92
N TRP A 65 3.81 6.69 0.41
CA TRP A 65 3.49 5.60 1.34
C TRP A 65 2.41 6.05 2.30
N VAL A 66 1.30 5.33 2.27
CA VAL A 66 0.15 5.58 3.15
C VAL A 66 -0.19 4.36 3.97
N ARG A 67 -0.85 4.59 5.10
CA ARG A 67 -1.46 3.56 5.93
C ARG A 67 -2.93 3.90 6.14
N ALA A 68 -3.81 3.04 5.64
CA ALA A 68 -5.23 3.07 5.99
C ALA A 68 -5.42 2.29 7.30
N SER A 69 -6.16 2.85 8.26
CA SER A 69 -6.50 2.18 9.52
C SER A 69 -7.33 0.91 9.25
N PRO A 70 -7.46 -0.01 10.21
CA PRO A 70 -8.35 -1.17 10.07
C PRO A 70 -9.78 -0.78 9.72
N GLU A 71 -10.29 0.31 10.30
CA GLU A 71 -11.64 0.83 10.07
C GLU A 71 -11.78 1.39 8.66
N ALA A 72 -10.85 2.25 8.22
CA ALA A 72 -10.86 2.76 6.85
C ALA A 72 -10.72 1.63 5.81
N CYS A 73 -9.85 0.66 6.08
CA CYS A 73 -9.63 -0.49 5.21
C CYS A 73 -10.83 -1.44 5.13
N SER A 74 -11.79 -1.36 6.07
CA SER A 74 -13.02 -2.14 6.00
C SER A 74 -13.92 -1.69 4.83
N ASP A 75 -13.82 -0.43 4.40
CA ASP A 75 -14.44 0.07 3.17
C ASP A 75 -13.78 -0.60 1.95
N GLU A 76 -14.58 -1.42 1.27
CA GLU A 76 -14.14 -2.15 0.10
C GLU A 76 -13.77 -1.25 -1.08
N ILE A 77 -14.47 -0.13 -1.28
CA ILE A 77 -14.22 0.80 -2.38
C ILE A 77 -12.87 1.48 -2.16
N LEU A 78 -12.63 1.97 -0.94
CA LEU A 78 -11.35 2.57 -0.56
C LEU A 78 -10.21 1.56 -0.71
N ARG A 79 -10.37 0.38 -0.13
CA ARG A 79 -9.35 -0.68 -0.16
C ARG A 79 -9.00 -1.08 -1.60
N ARG A 80 -9.99 -1.31 -2.46
CA ARG A 80 -9.78 -1.64 -3.87
C ARG A 80 -9.08 -0.52 -4.63
N ARG A 81 -9.46 0.74 -4.40
CA ARG A 81 -8.80 1.90 -5.03
C ARG A 81 -7.32 1.97 -4.63
N LEU A 82 -7.03 1.88 -3.34
CA LEU A 82 -5.65 1.91 -2.84
C LEU A 82 -4.78 0.80 -3.46
N ILE A 83 -5.32 -0.42 -3.52
CA ILE A 83 -4.61 -1.55 -4.13
C ILE A 83 -4.43 -1.35 -5.64
N GLY A 84 -5.45 -0.86 -6.35
CA GLY A 84 -5.37 -0.58 -7.78
C GLY A 84 -4.29 0.45 -8.13
N GLU A 85 -4.26 1.57 -7.43
CA GLU A 85 -3.25 2.62 -7.62
C GLU A 85 -1.83 2.14 -7.28
N ALA A 86 -1.71 1.31 -6.23
CA ALA A 86 -0.42 0.73 -5.87
C ALA A 86 0.13 -0.21 -6.95
N ILE A 87 -0.76 -1.03 -7.54
CA ILE A 87 -0.39 -1.92 -8.66
C ILE A 87 0.04 -1.08 -9.85
N ALA A 88 -0.78 -0.09 -10.24
CA ALA A 88 -0.48 0.80 -11.36
C ALA A 88 0.89 1.47 -11.20
N PHE A 89 1.25 1.90 -9.99
CA PHE A 89 2.58 2.47 -9.73
C PHE A 89 3.69 1.41 -9.77
N VAL A 90 3.51 0.26 -9.11
CA VAL A 90 4.54 -0.78 -9.04
C VAL A 90 4.87 -1.34 -10.43
N ASP A 91 3.86 -1.46 -11.32
CA ASP A 91 4.04 -1.89 -12.71
C ASP A 91 4.93 -0.93 -13.53
N THR A 92 5.10 0.33 -13.10
CA THR A 92 6.01 1.29 -13.76
C THR A 92 7.47 1.16 -13.32
N LEU A 93 7.75 0.39 -12.28
CA LEU A 93 9.10 0.31 -11.72
C LEU A 93 10.00 -0.57 -12.60
N PRO A 94 11.30 -0.25 -12.70
CA PRO A 94 12.23 -1.12 -13.41
C PRO A 94 12.31 -2.49 -12.72
N PRO A 95 12.64 -3.57 -13.46
CA PRO A 95 12.87 -4.89 -12.88
C PRO A 95 13.89 -4.84 -11.73
N LYS A 96 13.69 -5.72 -10.73
CA LYS A 96 14.62 -5.88 -9.60
C LYS A 96 15.75 -6.85 -9.88
#